data_AF-A0AAX2A7U4-F1
#
_entry.id   AF-A0AAX2A7U4-F1
#
_cell.length_a   1.000
_cell.length_b   1.000
_cell.length_c   1.000
_cell.angle_alpha   90.00
_cell.angle_beta   90.00
_cell.angle_gamma   90.00
#
_symmetry.space_group_name_H-M   'P 1'
#
loop_
_entity.id
_entity.type
_entity.pdbx_description
1 polymer ?
#
loop_
_entity_poly.entity_id
_entity_poly.type
_entity_poly.pdbx_seq_one_letter_code
_entity_poly.pdbx_strand_id
1 'polypeptide(L)'
;MNLKYINKDLALKYLDYDIKLYKNILEGFKEQYTNLNFLKLEDNSFYKEVHQLKSLSKNIGANQLYKLAEDMNKNKHRELETELQEILANVLSEIERVSIQEITTTNILNTNEESKEELFAQILNGAIKNRPKKVEEPIEKLKTLKNLTEEEKILIEKLDKEIKVYNFKNIVNILS
;
A
#
# COMPACT_ATOMS: atom_id res chain seq x y z
N MET A 1 -16.10 -4.93 -7.42
CA MET A 1 -16.85 -3.77 -6.90
C MET A 1 -16.21 -2.48 -7.43
N ASN A 2 -16.98 -1.52 -7.94
CA ASN A 2 -16.43 -0.21 -8.37
C ASN A 2 -16.52 0.77 -7.20
N LEU A 3 -15.37 1.27 -6.74
CA LEU A 3 -15.24 2.24 -5.64
C LEU A 3 -15.11 3.62 -6.27
N LYS A 4 -15.95 4.57 -5.84
CA LYS A 4 -15.98 5.94 -6.34
C LYS A 4 -15.02 6.85 -5.57
N TYR A 5 -14.87 6.63 -4.26
CA TYR A 5 -14.09 7.50 -3.39
C TYR A 5 -12.73 6.91 -3.02
N ILE A 6 -12.57 5.59 -3.10
CA ILE A 6 -11.34 4.85 -2.82
C ILE A 6 -10.74 4.25 -4.09
N ASN A 7 -9.50 4.62 -4.43
CA ASN A 7 -8.73 3.94 -5.46
C ASN A 7 -7.81 2.88 -4.83
N LYS A 8 -8.31 1.64 -4.73
CA LYS A 8 -7.59 0.49 -4.15
C LYS A 8 -6.25 0.23 -4.84
N ASP A 9 -6.22 0.24 -6.18
CA ASP A 9 -5.00 -0.10 -6.93
C ASP A 9 -3.89 0.93 -6.69
N LEU A 10 -4.26 2.20 -6.60
CA LEU A 10 -3.33 3.27 -6.26
C LEU A 10 -2.82 3.13 -4.82
N ALA A 11 -3.72 2.83 -3.87
CA ALA A 11 -3.36 2.62 -2.48
C ALA A 11 -2.38 1.45 -2.33
N LEU A 12 -2.69 0.30 -2.94
CA LEU A 12 -1.82 -0.86 -2.95
C LEU A 12 -0.48 -0.55 -3.60
N LYS A 13 -0.44 0.22 -4.70
CA LYS A 13 0.82 0.66 -5.31
C LYS A 13 1.70 1.46 -4.33
N TYR A 14 1.13 2.29 -3.46
CA TYR A 14 1.87 3.01 -2.42
C TYR A 14 2.35 2.12 -1.28
N LEU A 15 1.64 1.02 -1.03
CA LEU A 15 1.95 0.04 0.00
C LEU A 15 2.73 -1.16 -0.53
N ASP A 16 3.35 -1.03 -1.72
CA ASP A 16 4.08 -2.11 -2.39
C ASP A 16 3.26 -3.41 -2.52
N TYR A 17 1.94 -3.26 -2.73
CA TYR A 17 0.93 -4.31 -2.83
C TYR A 17 0.78 -5.17 -1.56
N ASP A 18 1.20 -4.67 -0.40
CA ASP A 18 0.93 -5.32 0.89
C ASP A 18 -0.56 -5.19 1.26
N ILE A 19 -1.30 -6.24 0.94
CA ILE A 19 -2.73 -6.34 1.17
C ILE A 19 -3.07 -6.36 2.67
N LYS A 20 -2.26 -7.02 3.49
CA LYS A 20 -2.50 -7.14 4.94
C LYS A 20 -2.32 -5.78 5.60
N LEU A 21 -1.26 -5.06 5.23
CA LEU A 21 -1.05 -3.68 5.67
C LEU A 21 -2.19 -2.78 5.22
N TYR A 22 -2.61 -2.87 3.95
CA TYR A 22 -3.73 -2.08 3.44
C TYR A 22 -5.01 -2.31 4.25
N LYS A 23 -5.34 -3.58 4.54
CA LYS A 23 -6.48 -3.94 5.37
C LYS A 23 -6.39 -3.34 6.78
N ASN A 24 -5.24 -3.48 7.44
CA ASN A 24 -5.03 -2.91 8.77
C ASN A 24 -5.19 -1.37 8.78
N ILE A 25 -4.73 -0.71 7.71
CA ILE A 25 -4.90 0.75 7.56
C ILE A 25 -6.38 1.09 7.38
N LEU A 26 -7.15 0.34 6.59
CA LEU A 26 -8.60 0.56 6.43
C LEU A 26 -9.36 0.36 7.75
N GLU A 27 -9.03 -0.68 8.51
CA GLU A 27 -9.63 -0.95 9.82
C GLU A 27 -9.31 0.18 10.81
N GLY A 28 -8.04 0.56 10.94
CA GLY A 28 -7.63 1.67 11.81
C GLY A 28 -8.23 3.02 11.39
N PHE A 29 -8.34 3.28 10.09
CA PHE A 29 -9.01 4.47 9.56
C PHE A 29 -10.48 4.50 9.99
N LYS A 30 -11.19 3.38 9.82
CA LYS A 30 -12.60 3.27 10.20
C LYS A 30 -12.78 3.47 11.70
N GLU A 31 -11.98 2.81 12.54
CA GLU A 31 -12.05 2.94 14.00
C GLU A 31 -11.84 4.40 14.44
N GLN A 32 -10.86 5.09 13.85
CA GLN A 32 -10.54 6.47 14.21
C GLN A 32 -11.65 7.45 13.81
N TYR A 33 -12.25 7.28 12.63
CA TYR A 33 -13.09 8.33 12.03
C TYR A 33 -14.59 8.07 12.05
N THR A 34 -15.07 6.86 12.38
CA THR A 34 -16.52 6.53 12.37
C THR A 34 -17.36 7.49 13.22
N ASN A 35 -16.83 7.92 14.38
CA ASN A 35 -17.55 8.79 15.32
C ASN A 35 -17.06 10.24 15.29
N LEU A 36 -16.13 10.59 14.39
CA LEU A 36 -15.59 11.95 14.31
C LEU A 36 -16.57 12.88 13.60
N ASN A 37 -16.80 14.05 14.19
CA ASN A 37 -17.55 15.12 13.58
C ASN A 37 -16.72 16.41 13.55
N PHE A 38 -16.18 16.73 12.37
CA PHE A 38 -15.34 17.91 12.15
C PHE A 38 -16.04 19.22 12.49
N LEU A 39 -17.36 19.30 12.26
CA LEU A 39 -18.17 20.50 12.52
C LEU A 39 -18.27 20.85 14.01
N LYS A 40 -17.93 19.90 14.89
CA LYS A 40 -17.97 20.08 16.35
C LYS A 40 -16.58 20.32 16.97
N LEU A 41 -15.52 20.30 16.17
CA LEU A 41 -14.17 20.50 16.66
C LEU A 41 -13.84 21.99 16.79
N GLU A 42 -13.11 22.33 17.85
CA GLU A 42 -12.43 23.63 17.96
C GLU A 42 -11.20 23.68 17.05
N ASP A 43 -10.77 24.88 16.65
CA ASP A 43 -9.77 25.09 15.59
C ASP A 43 -8.47 24.30 15.79
N ASN A 44 -7.91 24.28 17.00
CA ASN A 44 -6.67 23.54 17.27
C ASN A 44 -6.84 22.03 17.05
N SER A 45 -7.94 21.48 17.55
CA SER A 45 -8.28 20.06 17.37
C SER A 45 -8.61 19.75 15.91
N PHE A 46 -9.36 20.64 15.26
CA PHE A 46 -9.72 20.56 13.85
C PHE A 46 -8.48 20.43 12.97
N TYR A 47 -7.54 21.38 13.06
CA TYR A 47 -6.35 21.34 12.19
C TYR A 47 -5.41 20.17 12.50
N LYS A 48 -5.39 19.71 13.76
CA LYS A 48 -4.67 18.49 14.13
C LYS A 48 -5.29 17.26 13.45
N GLU A 49 -6.61 17.12 13.51
CA GLU A 49 -7.32 16.01 12.85
C GLU A 49 -7.21 16.08 11.33
N VAL A 50 -7.35 17.27 10.72
CA VAL A 50 -7.17 17.44 9.27
C VAL A 50 -5.75 17.07 8.82
N HIS A 51 -4.73 17.41 9.62
CA HIS A 51 -3.35 17.03 9.31
C HIS A 51 -3.15 15.51 9.31
N GLN A 52 -3.73 14.81 10.29
CA GLN A 52 -3.68 13.35 10.36
C GLN A 52 -4.48 12.72 9.22
N LEU A 53 -5.70 13.22 8.99
CA LEU A 53 -6.61 12.76 7.95
C LEU A 53 -5.96 12.83 6.58
N LYS A 54 -5.24 13.92 6.28
CA LYS A 54 -4.46 14.07 5.05
C LYS A 54 -3.51 12.90 4.84
N SER A 55 -2.70 12.58 5.84
CA SER A 55 -1.69 11.51 5.74
C SER A 55 -2.33 10.14 5.52
N LEU A 56 -3.39 9.85 6.26
CA LEU A 56 -4.08 8.57 6.19
C LEU A 56 -4.89 8.40 4.90
N SER A 57 -5.56 9.46 4.43
CA SER A 57 -6.36 9.46 3.20
C SER A 57 -5.55 9.07 1.96
N LYS A 58 -4.28 9.50 1.91
CA LYS A 58 -3.36 9.12 0.83
C LYS A 58 -3.09 7.61 0.81
N ASN A 59 -2.88 7.01 1.98
CA ASN A 59 -2.54 5.60 2.12
C ASN A 59 -3.71 4.67 1.81
N ILE A 60 -4.95 5.17 1.94
CA ILE A 60 -6.15 4.43 1.56
C ILE A 60 -6.62 4.71 0.13
N GLY A 61 -5.91 5.55 -0.63
CA GLY A 61 -6.31 5.91 -2.00
C GLY A 61 -7.54 6.83 -2.08
N ALA A 62 -7.90 7.51 -0.98
CA ALA A 62 -9.00 8.47 -0.91
C ALA A 62 -8.55 9.85 -1.41
N ASN A 63 -8.31 9.97 -2.71
CA ASN A 63 -7.67 11.16 -3.30
C ASN A 63 -8.46 12.47 -3.11
N GLN A 64 -9.80 12.42 -3.13
CA GLN A 64 -10.62 13.61 -2.90
C GLN A 64 -10.48 14.10 -1.46
N LEU A 65 -10.57 13.17 -0.49
CA LEU A 65 -10.41 13.45 0.93
C LEU A 65 -9.00 13.98 1.24
N TYR A 66 -7.98 13.39 0.61
CA TYR A 66 -6.60 13.87 0.68
C TYR A 66 -6.47 15.32 0.22
N LYS A 67 -7.02 15.66 -0.95
CA LYS A 67 -6.91 17.01 -1.52
C LYS A 67 -7.62 18.07 -0.68
N LEU A 68 -8.82 17.77 -0.19
CA LEU A 68 -9.54 18.68 0.71
C LEU A 68 -8.75 18.90 2.01
N ALA A 69 -8.29 17.82 2.65
CA ALA A 69 -7.51 17.93 3.87
C ALA A 69 -6.16 18.65 3.65
N GLU A 70 -5.52 18.46 2.50
CA GLU A 70 -4.29 19.18 2.12
C GLU A 70 -4.54 20.67 1.95
N ASP A 71 -5.58 21.06 1.23
CA ASP A 71 -5.94 22.46 0.99
C ASP A 71 -6.24 23.19 2.31
N MET A 72 -7.13 22.62 3.13
CA MET A 72 -7.52 23.18 4.43
C MET A 72 -6.33 23.27 5.39
N ASN A 73 -5.46 22.25 5.41
CA ASN A 73 -4.28 22.27 6.28
C ASN A 73 -3.22 23.28 5.81
N LYS A 74 -3.06 23.49 4.49
CA LYS A 74 -2.09 24.43 3.93
C LYS A 74 -2.54 25.87 4.09
N ASN A 75 -3.80 26.15 3.77
CA ASN A 75 -4.34 27.50 3.75
C ASN A 75 -4.98 27.91 5.09
N LYS A 76 -5.09 26.97 6.04
CA LYS A 76 -5.63 27.20 7.39
C LYS A 76 -7.02 27.85 7.35
N HIS A 77 -7.92 27.25 6.58
CA HIS A 77 -9.33 27.65 6.51
C HIS A 77 -10.26 26.47 6.80
N ARG A 78 -11.52 26.79 7.11
CA ARG A 78 -12.59 25.83 7.45
C ARG A 78 -13.76 25.85 6.46
N GLU A 79 -13.68 26.62 5.38
CA GLU A 79 -14.81 26.83 4.47
C GLU A 79 -15.35 25.53 3.85
N LEU A 80 -14.50 24.52 3.75
CA LEU A 80 -14.82 23.21 3.17
C LEU A 80 -15.08 22.12 4.23
N GLU A 81 -15.30 22.46 5.50
CA GLU A 81 -15.45 21.46 6.56
C GLU A 81 -16.70 20.58 6.43
N THR A 82 -17.80 21.13 5.89
CA THR A 82 -19.00 20.36 5.58
C THR A 82 -18.72 19.37 4.45
N GLU A 83 -18.06 19.81 3.39
CA GLU A 83 -17.65 18.94 2.28
C GLU A 83 -16.68 17.86 2.76
N LEU A 84 -15.71 18.21 3.61
CA LEU A 84 -14.77 17.26 4.21
C LEU A 84 -15.52 16.17 4.99
N GLN A 85 -16.51 16.54 5.80
CA GLN A 85 -17.32 15.60 6.59
C GLN A 85 -18.14 14.68 5.68
N GLU A 86 -18.73 15.20 4.60
CA GLU A 86 -19.51 14.41 3.64
C GLU A 86 -18.62 13.42 2.87
N ILE A 87 -17.46 13.85 2.38
CA ILE A 87 -16.53 12.96 1.69
C ILE A 87 -15.99 11.90 2.66
N LEU A 88 -15.69 12.25 3.90
CA LEU A 88 -15.29 11.27 4.93
C LEU A 88 -16.38 10.21 5.12
N ALA A 89 -17.65 10.61 5.27
CA ALA A 89 -18.76 9.67 5.44
C ALA A 89 -18.90 8.72 4.23
N ASN A 90 -18.74 9.25 3.01
CA ASN A 90 -18.75 8.44 1.79
C ASN A 90 -17.60 7.43 1.75
N VAL A 91 -16.38 7.86 2.13
CA VAL A 91 -15.20 6.98 2.23
C VAL A 91 -15.45 5.87 3.26
N LEU A 92 -15.95 6.21 4.46
CA LEU A 92 -16.27 5.23 5.49
C LEU A 92 -17.31 4.20 5.00
N SER A 93 -18.35 4.67 4.29
CA SER A 93 -19.35 3.77 3.71
C SER A 93 -18.74 2.82 2.67
N GLU A 94 -17.79 3.29 1.85
CA GLU A 94 -17.06 2.41 0.95
C GLU A 94 -16.18 1.39 1.70
N ILE A 95 -15.49 1.81 2.76
CA ILE A 95 -14.70 0.90 3.61
C ILE A 95 -15.58 -0.20 4.21
N GLU A 96 -16.78 0.14 4.67
CA GLU A 96 -17.74 -0.84 5.20
C GLU A 96 -18.24 -1.83 4.15
N ARG A 97 -18.42 -1.38 2.91
CA ARG A 97 -18.83 -2.23 1.79
C ARG A 97 -17.71 -3.12 1.27
N VAL A 98 -16.45 -2.71 1.44
CA VAL A 98 -15.30 -3.56 1.14
C VAL A 98 -15.33 -4.72 2.13
N SER A 99 -15.95 -5.82 1.70
CA SER A 99 -15.84 -7.07 2.44
C SER A 99 -14.36 -7.42 2.52
N ILE A 100 -13.87 -7.65 3.72
CA ILE A 100 -12.51 -8.13 3.98
C ILE A 100 -12.20 -9.40 3.15
N GLN A 101 -13.25 -10.15 2.75
CA GLN A 101 -13.19 -11.31 1.85
C GLN A 101 -13.08 -10.96 0.35
N GLU A 102 -13.37 -9.74 -0.09
CA GLU A 102 -13.13 -9.29 -1.48
C GLU A 102 -11.69 -8.80 -1.68
N ILE A 103 -11.03 -8.39 -0.59
CA ILE A 103 -9.60 -8.08 -0.62
C ILE A 103 -8.79 -9.38 -0.91
N THR A 104 -9.33 -10.55 -0.54
CA THR A 104 -8.74 -11.86 -0.87
C THR A 104 -8.92 -12.31 -2.33
N THR A 105 -9.81 -11.70 -3.12
CA THR A 105 -10.19 -12.24 -4.45
C THR A 105 -9.37 -11.70 -5.64
N THR A 106 -8.34 -10.91 -5.39
CA THR A 106 -7.26 -10.68 -6.35
C THR A 106 -5.98 -11.26 -5.75
N ASN A 107 -5.75 -12.54 -6.04
CA ASN A 107 -4.57 -13.34 -5.70
C ASN A 107 -4.23 -13.45 -4.21
N ILE A 108 -5.16 -13.98 -3.40
CA ILE A 108 -4.77 -14.64 -2.15
C ILE A 108 -4.83 -16.15 -2.37
N LEU A 109 -3.70 -16.70 -2.78
CA LEU A 109 -3.32 -18.04 -2.35
C LEU A 109 -2.82 -17.89 -0.90
N ASN A 110 -3.72 -18.12 0.05
CA ASN A 110 -3.33 -18.46 1.40
C ASN A 110 -2.74 -19.88 1.38
N THR A 111 -1.42 -19.96 1.27
CA THR A 111 -0.62 -21.05 1.86
C THR A 111 0.73 -20.49 2.27
N ASN A 112 1.22 -20.90 3.44
CA ASN A 112 2.44 -20.46 4.13
C ASN A 112 3.77 -20.76 3.41
N GLU A 113 3.83 -20.62 2.09
CA GLU A 113 5.08 -20.67 1.32
C GLU A 113 4.92 -19.63 0.19
N GLU A 114 5.67 -18.52 0.24
CA GLU A 114 5.79 -17.62 -0.92
C GLU A 114 6.29 -18.45 -2.10
N SER A 115 5.52 -18.46 -3.19
CA SER A 115 5.89 -19.23 -4.38
C SER A 115 7.18 -18.67 -5.00
N LYS A 116 7.89 -19.52 -5.77
CA LYS A 116 9.13 -19.11 -6.45
C LYS A 116 8.87 -17.91 -7.37
N GLU A 117 7.75 -17.95 -8.07
CA GLU A 117 7.29 -16.93 -9.00
C GLU A 117 7.05 -15.59 -8.29
N GLU A 118 6.44 -15.61 -7.11
CA GLU A 118 6.24 -14.41 -6.28
C GLU A 118 7.57 -13.83 -5.80
N LEU A 119 8.51 -14.67 -5.36
CA LEU A 119 9.83 -14.21 -4.93
C LEU A 119 10.61 -13.58 -6.09
N PHE A 120 10.59 -14.16 -7.29
CA PHE A 120 11.19 -13.54 -8.48
C PHE A 120 10.51 -12.22 -8.85
N ALA A 121 9.18 -12.13 -8.75
CA ALA A 121 8.45 -10.89 -9.00
C ALA A 121 8.81 -9.79 -7.97
N GLN A 122 9.04 -10.16 -6.70
CA GLN A 122 9.50 -9.23 -5.67
C GLN A 122 10.92 -8.71 -5.99
N ILE A 123 11.84 -9.60 -6.41
CA ILE A 123 13.21 -9.23 -6.84
C ILE A 123 13.16 -8.25 -8.00
N LEU A 124 12.38 -8.56 -9.04
CA LEU A 124 12.23 -7.70 -10.21
C LEU A 124 11.69 -6.32 -9.82
N ASN A 125 10.60 -6.27 -9.05
CA ASN A 125 10.00 -5.01 -8.59
C ASN A 125 10.95 -4.20 -7.69
N GLY A 126 11.70 -4.86 -6.81
CA GLY A 126 12.71 -4.24 -5.96
C GLY A 126 13.86 -3.64 -6.78
N ALA A 127 14.31 -4.36 -7.81
CA ALA A 127 15.37 -3.91 -8.71
C ALA A 127 14.92 -2.74 -9.60
N ILE A 128 13.72 -2.78 -10.19
CA ILE A 128 13.14 -1.64 -10.95
C ILE A 128 13.14 -0.35 -10.10
N LYS A 129 12.88 -0.49 -8.78
CA LYS A 129 12.82 0.62 -7.83
C LYS A 129 14.16 0.95 -7.17
N ASN A 130 15.25 0.26 -7.51
CA ASN A 130 16.58 0.37 -6.88
C ASN A 130 16.53 0.27 -5.33
N ARG A 131 15.80 -0.72 -4.79
CA ARG A 131 15.62 -0.90 -3.33
C ARG A 131 16.34 -2.16 -2.83
N PRO A 132 17.60 -2.06 -2.36
CA PRO A 132 18.44 -3.23 -2.02
C PRO A 132 17.76 -4.22 -1.07
N LYS A 133 17.21 -3.75 0.06
CA LYS A 133 16.54 -4.59 1.05
C LYS A 133 15.34 -5.38 0.48
N LYS A 134 14.67 -4.84 -0.55
CA LYS A 134 13.52 -5.49 -1.22
C LYS A 134 13.95 -6.51 -2.28
N VAL A 135 15.24 -6.64 -2.54
CA VAL A 135 15.82 -7.66 -3.42
C VAL A 135 16.60 -8.70 -2.60
N GLU A 136 17.27 -8.26 -1.53
CA GLU A 136 18.01 -9.11 -0.59
C GLU A 136 17.11 -10.10 0.18
N GLU A 137 15.97 -9.64 0.70
CA GLU A 137 15.10 -10.52 1.49
C GLU A 137 14.48 -11.65 0.64
N PRO A 138 13.94 -11.41 -0.58
CA PRO A 138 13.42 -12.48 -1.40
C PRO A 138 14.49 -13.44 -1.95
N ILE A 139 15.71 -12.97 -2.26
CA ILE A 139 16.79 -13.86 -2.75
C ILE A 139 17.26 -14.82 -1.65
N GLU A 140 17.34 -14.37 -0.41
CA GLU A 140 17.68 -15.26 0.71
C GLU A 140 16.60 -16.31 0.93
N LYS A 141 15.31 -15.94 0.81
CA LYS A 141 14.21 -16.91 0.86
C LYS A 141 14.31 -17.94 -0.26
N LEU A 142 14.57 -17.51 -1.51
CA LEU A 142 14.78 -18.43 -2.63
C LEU A 142 15.91 -19.44 -2.36
N LYS A 143 17.03 -19.01 -1.78
CA LYS A 143 18.16 -19.90 -1.44
C LYS A 143 17.79 -20.98 -0.43
N THR A 144 16.80 -20.76 0.42
CA THR A 144 16.35 -21.73 1.42
C THR A 144 15.40 -22.81 0.86
N LEU A 145 14.89 -22.64 -0.36
CA LEU A 145 13.98 -23.59 -0.98
C LEU A 145 14.69 -24.87 -1.41
N LYS A 146 14.12 -26.02 -1.04
CA LYS A 146 14.69 -27.35 -1.37
C LYS A 146 14.34 -27.82 -2.79
N ASN A 147 13.28 -27.27 -3.39
CA ASN A 147 12.71 -27.71 -4.66
C ASN A 147 13.08 -26.78 -5.82
N LEU A 148 14.37 -26.52 -5.99
CA LEU A 148 14.91 -25.74 -7.10
C LEU A 148 15.49 -26.66 -8.18
N THR A 149 15.13 -26.39 -9.42
CA THR A 149 15.79 -26.95 -10.60
C THR A 149 17.22 -26.40 -10.73
N GLU A 150 18.08 -27.09 -11.49
CA GLU A 150 19.45 -26.61 -11.71
C GLU A 150 19.48 -25.26 -12.45
N GLU A 151 18.55 -25.01 -13.36
CA GLU A 151 18.40 -23.72 -14.04
C GLU A 151 18.06 -22.60 -13.05
N GLU A 152 17.13 -22.86 -12.12
CA GLU A 152 16.75 -21.89 -11.08
C GLU A 152 17.90 -21.62 -10.11
N LYS A 153 18.69 -22.63 -9.73
CA LYS A 153 19.87 -22.42 -8.88
C LYS A 153 20.89 -21.50 -9.55
N ILE A 154 21.19 -21.75 -10.83
CA ILE A 154 22.09 -20.90 -11.62
C ILE A 154 21.54 -19.48 -11.73
N LEU A 155 20.23 -19.33 -11.92
CA LEU A 155 19.57 -18.02 -11.97
C LEU A 155 19.71 -17.29 -10.63
N ILE A 156 19.43 -17.95 -9.50
CA ILE A 156 19.55 -17.40 -8.15
C ILE A 156 20.99 -16.96 -7.86
N GLU A 157 22.00 -17.76 -8.24
CA GLU A 157 23.40 -17.37 -8.06
C GLU A 157 23.80 -16.15 -8.89
N LYS A 158 23.30 -16.04 -10.13
CA LYS A 158 23.52 -14.86 -10.97
C LYS A 158 22.90 -13.63 -10.32
N LEU A 159 21.64 -13.73 -9.88
CA LEU A 159 20.95 -12.65 -9.20
C LEU A 159 21.67 -12.23 -7.91
N ASP A 160 22.11 -13.17 -7.09
CA ASP A 160 22.85 -12.89 -5.85
C ASP A 160 24.14 -12.09 -6.09
N LYS A 161 24.89 -12.43 -7.15
CA LYS A 161 26.09 -11.67 -7.54
C LYS A 161 25.75 -10.23 -7.90
N GLU A 162 24.72 -10.03 -8.72
CA GLU A 162 24.30 -8.68 -9.13
C GLU A 162 23.72 -7.87 -7.97
N ILE A 163 23.01 -8.52 -7.03
CA ILE A 163 22.48 -7.88 -5.80
C ILE A 163 23.63 -7.37 -4.94
N LYS A 164 24.68 -8.17 -4.71
CA LYS A 164 25.84 -7.80 -3.90
C LYS A 164 26.60 -6.60 -4.44
N VAL A 165 26.62 -6.40 -5.75
CA VAL A 165 27.23 -5.24 -6.40
C VAL A 165 26.24 -4.12 -6.73
N TYR A 166 25.00 -4.22 -6.22
CA TYR A 166 23.92 -3.24 -6.44
C TYR A 166 23.60 -2.96 -7.92
N ASN A 167 23.82 -3.95 -8.80
CA ASN A 167 23.61 -3.80 -10.24
C ASN A 167 22.15 -4.12 -10.62
N PHE A 168 21.24 -3.27 -10.15
CA PHE A 168 19.80 -3.44 -10.35
C PHE A 168 19.39 -3.46 -11.83
N LYS A 169 20.11 -2.74 -12.69
CA LYS A 169 19.85 -2.74 -14.13
C LYS A 169 20.02 -4.14 -14.73
N ASN A 170 21.07 -4.86 -14.34
CA ASN A 170 21.30 -6.21 -14.85
C ASN A 170 20.31 -7.22 -14.26
N ILE A 171 19.92 -7.04 -12.99
CA ILE A 171 18.85 -7.85 -12.36
C ILE A 171 17.55 -7.76 -13.15
N VAL A 172 17.15 -6.54 -13.55
CA VAL A 172 15.96 -6.33 -14.38
C VAL A 172 16.12 -7.05 -15.73
N ASN A 173 17.26 -6.92 -16.40
CA ASN A 173 17.50 -7.59 -17.68
C ASN A 173 17.48 -9.13 -17.59
N ILE A 174 17.88 -9.70 -16.46
CA ILE A 174 17.88 -11.15 -16.24
C ILE A 174 16.44 -11.68 -16.04
N LEU A 175 15.55 -10.85 -15.51
CA LEU A 175 14.18 -11.23 -15.10
C LEU A 175 13.06 -10.70 -16.01
N SER A 176 13.40 -9.87 -17.01
CA SER A 176 12.47 -9.34 -18.02
C SER A 176 12.46 -10.20 -19.27
#